data_AF-A0A937XSD7-F1
#
_entry.id   AF-A0A937XSD7-F1
#
_cell.length_a   1.000
_cell.length_b   1.000
_cell.length_c   1.000
_cell.angle_alpha   90.00
_cell.angle_beta   90.00
_cell.angle_gamma   90.00
#
_symmetry.space_group_name_H-M   'P 1'
#
loop_
_entity.id
_entity.type
_entity.pdbx_description
1 polymer ?
#
loop_
_entity_poly.entity_id
_entity_poly.type
_entity_poly.pdbx_seq_one_letter_code
_entity_poly.pdbx_strand_id
1 'polypeptide(L)'
;MIRNSTFIRVLLIVAVVVALEVLCRYGFIGRLTMVPPSQMVTKLASLMGGDRFWGQVLSSVRNILVAAFLALVVGFIGGVILHALPRLRRALEPVMVSYYALPFFVFYPLAIVIFGMNNIPIILMGFLYALIAMVTNTISGIDRIPPVLSKVSDTFRLGPVRSALLIKLPAAAPYLFTGAKLALGYSIAGVIGSEFILSGAGLGYSISFAYNDFDNPSMYAMLLFVIALVTVLLTLLNSAEKRLHYDAASGKVAGVTGIPAAGMLVRVAEGIAVTLAILGAWQLVHNYGGNEVLTSPADTVRRLMALLDSDSFHGHMQETLRALWVSLLISCIGGAAIGIVLGANRRLGEIIEPLIVTFQAIPKVTLYPVILLLFGLGFTAKVAFGAMHGLVPMSLITLNAIRSLNPSLRRTARAFRLTRAQMFGTVFIPATVPEIVTAMRLSFSVTFLGVMVGEMFASKRGLGFMVMNGISINDVATMMAITLLIGLFAVVANGILLAIDNRLHWR
;
A
#
# COMPACT_ATOMS: atom_id res chain seq x y z
N MET A 1 -28.95 -14.76 10.17
CA MET A 1 -27.51 -15.10 10.33
C MET A 1 -26.60 -13.87 10.48
N ILE A 2 -26.77 -12.79 9.71
CA ILE A 2 -25.86 -11.61 9.72
C ILE A 2 -25.78 -10.93 11.11
N ARG A 3 -26.89 -10.76 11.83
CA ARG A 3 -26.93 -10.09 13.15
C ARG A 3 -26.04 -10.78 14.22
N ASN A 4 -25.89 -12.10 14.16
CA ASN A 4 -25.02 -12.83 15.09
C ASN A 4 -23.53 -12.58 14.80
N SER A 5 -23.14 -12.44 13.53
CA SER A 5 -21.73 -12.23 13.17
C SER A 5 -21.18 -10.88 13.64
N THR A 6 -21.96 -9.81 13.54
CA THR A 6 -21.59 -8.49 14.04
C THR A 6 -21.47 -8.48 15.56
N PHE A 7 -22.45 -9.09 16.27
CA PHE A 7 -22.40 -9.20 17.72
C PHE A 7 -21.16 -9.98 18.19
N ILE A 8 -20.87 -11.13 17.58
CA ILE A 8 -19.68 -11.92 17.90
C ILE A 8 -18.39 -11.13 17.62
N ARG A 9 -18.35 -10.34 16.54
CA ARG A 9 -17.19 -9.50 16.24
C ARG A 9 -16.97 -8.42 17.30
N VAL A 10 -18.03 -7.73 17.72
CA VAL A 10 -17.95 -6.74 18.80
C VAL A 10 -17.47 -7.40 20.09
N LEU A 11 -18.04 -8.57 20.44
CA LEU A 11 -17.62 -9.34 21.59
C LEU A 11 -16.14 -9.74 21.51
N LEU A 12 -15.67 -10.15 20.32
CA LEU A 12 -14.26 -10.50 20.10
C LEU A 12 -13.33 -9.28 20.28
N ILE A 13 -13.69 -8.12 19.74
CA ILE A 13 -12.92 -6.88 19.92
C ILE A 13 -12.88 -6.51 21.41
N VAL A 14 -14.02 -6.52 22.10
CA VAL A 14 -14.10 -6.24 23.54
C VAL A 14 -13.26 -7.24 24.33
N ALA A 15 -13.33 -8.53 24.00
CA ALA A 15 -12.53 -9.56 24.64
C ALA A 15 -11.02 -9.32 24.46
N VAL A 16 -10.58 -8.92 23.26
CA VAL A 16 -9.18 -8.57 23.00
C VAL A 16 -8.75 -7.34 23.80
N VAL A 17 -9.58 -6.29 23.85
CA VAL A 17 -9.28 -5.07 24.62
C VAL A 17 -9.21 -5.37 26.12
N VAL A 18 -10.15 -6.16 26.65
CA VAL A 18 -10.15 -6.59 28.05
C VAL A 18 -8.95 -7.47 28.36
N ALA A 19 -8.60 -8.41 27.47
CA ALA A 19 -7.42 -9.25 27.63
C ALA A 19 -6.13 -8.40 27.67
N LEU A 20 -6.00 -7.43 26.78
CA LEU A 20 -4.86 -6.50 26.79
C LEU A 20 -4.79 -5.66 28.07
N GLU A 21 -5.93 -5.16 28.55
CA GLU A 21 -6.03 -4.43 29.82
C GLU A 21 -5.55 -5.27 30.99
N VAL A 22 -6.04 -6.51 31.10
CA VAL A 22 -5.65 -7.47 32.15
C VAL A 22 -4.15 -7.78 32.04
N LEU A 23 -3.66 -8.16 30.86
CA LEU A 23 -2.25 -8.52 30.66
C LEU A 23 -1.30 -7.36 31.02
N CYS A 24 -1.66 -6.11 30.71
CA CYS A 24 -0.85 -4.95 31.07
C CYS A 24 -0.93 -4.64 32.58
N ARG A 25 -2.11 -4.74 33.20
CA ARG A 25 -2.30 -4.42 34.63
C ARG A 25 -1.59 -5.43 35.54
N TYR A 26 -1.67 -6.72 35.21
CA TYR A 26 -1.03 -7.79 35.96
C TYR A 26 0.47 -7.95 35.63
N GLY A 27 1.00 -7.15 34.69
CA GLY A 27 2.43 -7.13 34.37
C GLY A 27 2.92 -8.29 33.50
N PHE A 28 2.02 -9.08 32.90
CA PHE A 28 2.38 -10.06 31.88
C PHE A 28 2.96 -9.39 30.63
N ILE A 29 2.46 -8.19 30.32
CA ILE A 29 3.08 -7.28 29.35
C ILE A 29 3.76 -6.17 30.14
N GLY A 30 5.07 -5.99 29.92
CA GLY A 30 5.85 -4.97 30.61
C GLY A 30 5.31 -3.57 30.32
N ARG A 31 5.32 -2.69 31.33
CA ARG A 31 4.83 -1.29 31.20
C ARG A 31 5.64 -0.46 30.20
N LEU A 32 6.89 -0.84 29.96
CA LEU A 32 7.75 -0.27 28.92
C LEU A 32 7.36 -0.74 27.52
N THR A 33 6.66 -1.87 27.41
CA THR A 33 6.24 -2.44 26.14
C THR A 33 4.89 -1.91 25.69
N MET A 34 3.89 -1.89 26.58
CA MET A 34 2.54 -1.43 26.25
C MET A 34 1.84 -0.88 27.49
N VAL A 35 1.09 0.20 27.32
CA VAL A 35 0.23 0.75 28.39
C VAL A 35 -1.17 0.12 28.31
N PRO A 36 -1.91 0.00 29.43
CA PRO A 36 -3.28 -0.50 29.40
C PRO A 36 -4.19 0.35 28.48
N PRO A 37 -5.09 -0.25 27.70
CA PRO A 37 -6.06 0.47 26.87
C PRO A 37 -6.82 1.58 27.59
N SER A 38 -7.20 1.40 28.87
CA SER A 38 -7.85 2.44 29.67
C SER A 38 -6.96 3.68 29.84
N GLN A 39 -5.65 3.49 30.01
CA GLN A 39 -4.68 4.58 30.09
C GLN A 39 -4.48 5.29 28.75
N MET A 40 -4.57 4.55 27.63
CA MET A 40 -4.53 5.16 26.29
C MET A 40 -5.68 6.15 26.10
N VAL A 41 -6.89 5.77 26.54
CA VAL A 41 -8.10 6.60 26.42
C VAL A 41 -8.02 7.82 27.34
N THR A 42 -7.63 7.64 28.60
CA THR A 42 -7.53 8.78 29.54
C THR A 42 -6.44 9.76 29.14
N LYS A 43 -5.29 9.27 28.66
CA LYS A 43 -4.22 10.11 28.14
C LYS A 43 -4.63 10.80 26.83
N LEU A 44 -5.38 10.14 25.96
CA LEU A 44 -5.94 10.79 24.77
C LEU A 44 -6.87 11.93 25.15
N ALA A 45 -7.77 11.72 26.13
CA ALA A 45 -8.67 12.76 26.60
C ALA A 45 -7.91 13.98 27.16
N SER A 46 -6.81 13.77 27.89
CA SER A 46 -5.99 14.88 28.38
C SER A 46 -5.23 15.61 27.27
N LEU A 47 -4.70 14.88 26.28
CA LEU A 47 -4.04 15.48 25.10
C LEU A 47 -5.02 16.32 24.28
N MET A 48 -6.27 15.87 24.11
CA MET A 48 -7.31 16.61 23.39
C MET A 48 -7.68 17.94 24.05
N GLY A 49 -7.43 18.09 25.36
CA GLY A 49 -7.60 19.35 26.09
C GLY A 49 -6.46 20.34 25.90
N GLY A 50 -5.35 19.94 25.27
CA GLY A 50 -4.19 20.81 25.03
C GLY A 50 -4.22 21.50 23.66
N ASP A 51 -3.85 22.77 23.62
CA ASP A 51 -3.86 23.59 22.38
C ASP A 51 -2.98 23.02 21.26
N ARG A 52 -1.86 22.37 21.62
CA ARG A 52 -0.92 21.81 20.65
C ARG A 52 -1.50 20.62 19.88
N PHE A 53 -2.38 19.83 20.49
CA PHE A 53 -2.89 18.60 19.89
C PHE A 53 -3.65 18.88 18.60
N TRP A 54 -4.60 19.83 18.64
CA TRP A 54 -5.42 20.16 17.48
C TRP A 54 -4.63 20.82 16.35
N GLY A 55 -3.55 21.55 16.66
CA GLY A 55 -2.62 22.06 15.65
C GLY A 55 -1.96 20.93 14.86
N GLN A 56 -1.53 19.85 15.53
CA GLN A 56 -0.93 18.68 14.89
C GLN A 56 -1.97 17.91 14.05
N VAL A 57 -3.19 17.71 14.57
CA VAL A 57 -4.31 17.09 13.85
C VAL A 57 -4.63 17.86 12.57
N LEU A 58 -4.78 19.19 12.68
CA LEU A 58 -5.15 20.04 11.55
C LEU A 58 -4.07 20.06 10.47
N SER A 59 -2.79 20.04 10.87
CA SER A 59 -1.67 19.92 9.92
C SER A 59 -1.79 18.64 9.07
N SER A 60 -1.99 17.48 9.71
CA SER A 60 -2.16 16.22 8.99
C SER A 60 -3.39 16.19 8.12
N VAL A 61 -4.54 16.61 8.66
CA VAL A 61 -5.80 16.64 7.90
C VAL A 61 -5.67 17.54 6.67
N ARG A 62 -5.08 18.73 6.80
CA ARG A 62 -4.82 19.62 5.66
C ARG A 62 -3.93 18.95 4.61
N ASN A 63 -2.80 18.39 5.03
CA ASN A 63 -1.86 17.74 4.12
C ASN A 63 -2.52 16.55 3.38
N ILE A 64 -3.31 15.73 4.10
CA ILE A 64 -4.09 14.61 3.54
C ILE A 64 -5.10 15.12 2.51
N LEU A 65 -5.87 16.17 2.82
CA LEU A 65 -6.89 16.69 1.93
C LEU A 65 -6.28 17.28 0.65
N VAL A 66 -5.17 18.02 0.77
CA VAL A 66 -4.47 18.57 -0.40
C VAL A 66 -3.89 17.44 -1.26
N ALA A 67 -3.21 16.47 -0.66
CA ALA A 67 -2.66 15.31 -1.36
C ALA A 67 -3.76 14.52 -2.09
N ALA A 68 -4.87 14.24 -1.41
CA ALA A 68 -6.02 13.54 -1.98
C ALA A 68 -6.64 14.34 -3.12
N PHE A 69 -6.88 15.65 -2.95
CA PHE A 69 -7.43 16.50 -3.99
C PHE A 69 -6.55 16.51 -5.25
N LEU A 70 -5.23 16.68 -5.09
CA LEU A 70 -4.28 16.62 -6.21
C LEU A 70 -4.32 15.25 -6.90
N ALA A 71 -4.35 14.15 -6.14
CA ALA A 71 -4.39 12.80 -6.70
C ALA A 71 -5.70 12.53 -7.44
N LEU A 72 -6.83 13.04 -6.94
CA LEU A 72 -8.13 12.93 -7.60
C LEU A 72 -8.14 13.69 -8.93
N VAL A 73 -7.73 14.95 -8.92
CA VAL A 73 -7.76 15.82 -10.11
C VAL A 73 -6.77 15.34 -11.17
N VAL A 74 -5.49 15.20 -10.80
CA VAL A 74 -4.43 14.80 -11.73
C VAL A 74 -4.63 13.35 -12.16
N GLY A 75 -5.05 12.47 -11.26
CA GLY A 75 -5.30 11.06 -11.59
C GLY A 75 -6.50 10.85 -12.51
N PHE A 76 -7.58 11.61 -12.31
CA PHE A 76 -8.72 11.60 -13.23
C PHE A 76 -8.32 12.13 -14.62
N ILE A 77 -7.69 13.29 -14.68
CA ILE A 77 -7.23 13.89 -15.95
C ILE A 77 -6.25 12.94 -16.66
N GLY A 78 -5.26 12.41 -15.94
CA GLY A 78 -4.30 11.45 -16.45
C GLY A 78 -4.98 10.18 -16.97
N GLY A 79 -5.94 9.62 -16.23
CA GLY A 79 -6.70 8.46 -16.68
C GLY A 79 -7.50 8.71 -17.96
N VAL A 80 -8.15 9.87 -18.09
CA VAL A 80 -8.86 10.29 -19.31
C VAL A 80 -7.89 10.45 -20.48
N ILE A 81 -6.74 11.10 -20.28
CA ILE A 81 -5.72 11.30 -21.31
C ILE A 81 -5.16 9.95 -21.78
N LEU A 82 -4.82 9.05 -20.85
CA LEU A 82 -4.31 7.72 -21.19
C LEU A 82 -5.35 6.87 -21.92
N HIS A 83 -6.62 6.98 -21.54
CA HIS A 83 -7.70 6.35 -22.30
C HIS A 83 -7.81 6.93 -23.72
N ALA A 84 -7.68 8.25 -23.88
CA ALA A 84 -7.74 8.92 -25.18
C ALA A 84 -6.51 8.64 -26.07
N LEU A 85 -5.36 8.29 -25.48
CA LEU A 85 -4.09 8.04 -26.18
C LEU A 85 -3.61 6.58 -25.98
N PRO A 86 -4.16 5.59 -26.72
CA PRO A 86 -3.83 4.18 -26.52
C PRO A 86 -2.34 3.85 -26.62
N ARG A 87 -1.59 4.56 -27.47
CA ARG A 87 -0.13 4.38 -27.60
C ARG A 87 0.61 4.80 -26.32
N LEU A 88 0.21 5.93 -25.72
CA LEU A 88 0.79 6.41 -24.48
C LEU A 88 0.44 5.47 -23.31
N ARG A 89 -0.81 4.99 -23.26
CA ARG A 89 -1.25 4.00 -22.27
C ARG A 89 -0.43 2.71 -22.34
N ARG A 90 -0.19 2.17 -23.53
CA ARG A 90 0.69 0.99 -23.72
C ARG A 90 2.09 1.23 -23.18
N ALA A 91 2.66 2.37 -23.54
CA ALA A 91 4.02 2.73 -23.16
C ALA A 91 4.16 2.84 -21.63
N LEU A 92 3.15 3.42 -20.96
CA LEU A 92 3.16 3.62 -19.51
C LEU A 92 2.62 2.44 -18.69
N GLU A 93 2.00 1.43 -19.31
CA GLU A 93 1.45 0.27 -18.61
C GLU A 93 2.49 -0.46 -17.73
N PRO A 94 3.73 -0.76 -18.22
CA PRO A 94 4.76 -1.35 -17.37
C PRO A 94 5.11 -0.47 -16.17
N VAL A 95 5.17 0.86 -16.36
CA VAL A 95 5.47 1.81 -15.29
C VAL A 95 4.36 1.81 -14.24
N MET A 96 3.09 1.80 -14.65
CA MET A 96 1.95 1.76 -13.73
C MET A 96 1.92 0.48 -12.89
N VAL A 97 2.23 -0.67 -13.50
CA VAL A 97 2.31 -1.96 -12.77
C VAL A 97 3.48 -1.96 -11.78
N SER A 98 4.65 -1.50 -12.23
CA SER A 98 5.84 -1.39 -11.39
C SER A 98 5.70 -0.36 -10.28
N TYR A 99 4.86 0.66 -10.46
CA TYR A 99 4.61 1.70 -9.46
C TYR A 99 4.12 1.12 -8.13
N TYR A 100 3.23 0.13 -8.16
CA TYR A 100 2.73 -0.52 -6.94
C TYR A 100 3.80 -1.30 -6.17
N ALA A 101 4.91 -1.65 -6.83
CA ALA A 101 6.03 -2.34 -6.20
C ALA A 101 7.05 -1.36 -5.58
N LEU A 102 7.01 -0.07 -5.96
CA LEU A 102 7.99 0.90 -5.47
C LEU A 102 7.78 1.18 -3.99
N PRO A 103 8.83 1.08 -3.15
CA PRO A 103 8.75 1.49 -1.77
C PRO A 103 8.78 3.02 -1.67
N PHE A 104 7.61 3.65 -1.83
CA PHE A 104 7.48 5.11 -1.98
C PHE A 104 8.27 5.91 -0.95
N PHE A 105 8.25 5.49 0.31
CA PHE A 105 8.92 6.24 1.37
C PHE A 105 10.43 6.44 1.15
N VAL A 106 11.09 5.60 0.35
CA VAL A 106 12.51 5.78 0.00
C VAL A 106 12.77 7.09 -0.75
N PHE A 107 11.77 7.63 -1.45
CA PHE A 107 11.87 8.93 -2.12
C PHE A 107 11.65 10.13 -1.18
N TYR A 108 11.18 9.91 0.06
CA TYR A 108 10.91 11.00 0.99
C TYR A 108 12.17 11.81 1.37
N PRO A 109 13.30 11.15 1.71
CA PRO A 109 14.60 11.81 1.84
C PRO A 109 14.98 12.71 0.68
N LEU A 110 14.79 12.22 -0.54
CA LEU A 110 15.07 12.99 -1.75
C LEU A 110 14.14 14.18 -1.90
N ALA A 111 12.86 14.01 -1.60
CA ALA A 111 11.90 15.11 -1.62
C ALA A 111 12.27 16.22 -0.63
N ILE A 112 12.81 15.88 0.55
CA ILE A 112 13.34 16.86 1.50
C ILE A 112 14.55 17.60 0.94
N VAL A 113 15.47 16.91 0.27
CA VAL A 113 16.64 17.55 -0.36
C VAL A 113 16.18 18.55 -1.44
N ILE A 114 15.19 18.18 -2.25
CA ILE A 114 14.71 19.02 -3.37
C ILE A 114 13.86 20.21 -2.90
N PHE A 115 12.91 19.97 -1.99
CA PHE A 115 11.90 20.97 -1.62
C PHE A 115 12.15 21.59 -0.24
N GLY A 116 13.17 21.14 0.49
CA GLY A 116 13.43 21.50 1.87
C GLY A 116 12.51 20.81 2.88
N MET A 117 12.79 21.03 4.16
CA MET A 117 12.01 20.48 5.26
C MET A 117 10.74 21.31 5.51
N ASN A 118 9.68 21.04 4.74
CA ASN A 118 8.37 21.67 4.88
C ASN A 118 7.23 20.69 4.52
N ASN A 119 6.01 21.19 4.30
CA ASN A 119 4.85 20.34 4.01
C ASN A 119 4.83 19.79 2.57
N ILE A 120 5.62 20.35 1.63
CA ILE A 120 5.62 19.95 0.22
C ILE A 120 6.07 18.49 0.05
N PRO A 121 7.21 18.02 0.61
CA PRO A 121 7.58 16.60 0.56
C PRO A 121 6.47 15.68 1.08
N ILE A 122 5.83 16.05 2.19
CA ILE A 122 4.77 15.24 2.83
C ILE A 122 3.56 15.12 1.91
N ILE A 123 3.08 16.24 1.35
CA ILE A 123 1.96 16.28 0.40
C ILE A 123 2.33 15.51 -0.87
N LEU A 124 3.55 15.68 -1.39
CA LEU A 124 4.05 14.99 -2.57
C LEU A 124 4.02 13.47 -2.38
N MET A 125 4.47 12.97 -1.23
CA MET A 125 4.45 11.53 -0.95
C MET A 125 3.02 10.97 -0.87
N GLY A 126 2.11 11.68 -0.20
CA GLY A 126 0.69 11.31 -0.19
C GLY A 126 0.07 11.30 -1.59
N PHE A 127 0.33 12.36 -2.37
CA PHE A 127 -0.13 12.52 -3.74
C PHE A 127 0.37 11.39 -4.64
N LEU A 128 1.68 11.15 -4.66
CA LEU A 128 2.31 10.10 -5.45
C LEU A 128 1.72 8.75 -5.06
N TYR A 129 1.63 8.43 -3.77
CA TYR A 129 1.12 7.13 -3.36
C TYR A 129 -0.34 6.89 -3.80
N ALA A 130 -1.14 7.94 -3.87
CA ALA A 130 -2.55 7.90 -4.28
C ALA A 130 -2.81 7.99 -5.79
N LEU A 131 -1.89 8.60 -6.56
CA LEU A 131 -2.10 8.99 -7.96
C LEU A 131 -2.52 7.82 -8.86
N ILE A 132 -1.75 6.74 -8.84
CA ILE A 132 -1.96 5.61 -9.76
C ILE A 132 -3.27 4.86 -9.47
N ALA A 133 -3.74 4.89 -8.21
CA ALA A 133 -5.04 4.32 -7.86
C ALA A 133 -6.18 5.03 -8.60
N MET A 134 -6.17 6.36 -8.64
CA MET A 134 -7.18 7.13 -9.36
C MET A 134 -7.05 6.99 -10.88
N VAL A 135 -5.82 7.01 -11.42
CA VAL A 135 -5.56 6.80 -12.85
C VAL A 135 -6.13 5.45 -13.32
N THR A 136 -5.77 4.37 -12.63
CA THR A 136 -6.16 3.00 -13.01
C THR A 136 -7.67 2.79 -12.91
N ASN A 137 -8.32 3.34 -11.88
CA ASN A 137 -9.76 3.26 -11.72
C ASN A 137 -10.52 4.12 -12.74
N THR A 138 -9.97 5.28 -13.13
CA THR A 138 -10.55 6.11 -14.19
C THR A 138 -10.53 5.39 -15.52
N ILE A 139 -9.38 4.82 -15.90
CA ILE A 139 -9.23 4.02 -17.12
C ILE A 139 -10.22 2.84 -17.10
N SER A 140 -10.23 2.07 -16.01
CA SER A 140 -11.11 0.91 -15.86
C SER A 140 -12.59 1.29 -15.92
N GLY A 141 -12.95 2.46 -15.38
CA GLY A 141 -14.31 2.97 -15.40
C GLY A 141 -14.79 3.29 -16.81
N ILE A 142 -13.93 3.89 -17.63
CA ILE A 142 -14.25 4.24 -19.01
C ILE A 142 -14.28 2.98 -19.89
N ASP A 143 -13.30 2.08 -19.74
CA ASP A 143 -13.21 0.83 -20.52
C ASP A 143 -14.43 -0.08 -20.31
N ARG A 144 -15.05 -0.03 -19.13
CA ARG A 144 -16.20 -0.88 -18.77
C ARG A 144 -17.55 -0.30 -19.19
N ILE A 145 -17.59 0.89 -19.79
CA ILE A 145 -18.84 1.46 -20.30
C ILE A 145 -19.37 0.54 -21.42
N PRO A 146 -20.60 0.00 -21.30
CA PRO A 146 -21.17 -0.86 -22.33
C PRO A 146 -21.21 -0.14 -23.69
N PRO A 147 -20.79 -0.79 -24.80
CA PRO A 147 -20.81 -0.18 -26.13
C PRO A 147 -22.20 0.34 -26.56
N VAL A 148 -23.27 -0.25 -26.00
CA VAL A 148 -24.66 0.18 -26.20
C VAL A 148 -24.87 1.63 -25.77
N LEU A 149 -24.27 2.07 -24.65
CA LEU A 149 -24.42 3.45 -24.18
C LEU A 149 -23.75 4.46 -25.12
N SER A 150 -22.63 4.08 -25.74
CA SER A 150 -21.99 4.89 -26.78
C SER A 150 -22.91 5.02 -28.00
N LYS A 151 -23.53 3.92 -28.45
CA LYS A 151 -24.50 3.95 -29.56
C LYS A 151 -25.72 4.82 -29.26
N VAL A 152 -26.20 4.84 -28.01
CA VAL A 152 -27.28 5.76 -27.59
C VAL A 152 -26.83 7.21 -27.78
N SER A 153 -25.60 7.54 -27.41
CA SER A 153 -25.08 8.91 -27.62
C SER A 153 -25.03 9.32 -29.08
N ASP A 154 -24.70 8.38 -29.98
CA ASP A 154 -24.66 8.59 -31.42
C ASP A 154 -26.08 8.76 -32.01
N THR A 155 -27.03 7.91 -31.62
CA THR A 155 -28.43 7.97 -32.05
C THR A 155 -29.09 9.30 -31.66
N PHE A 156 -28.85 9.77 -30.45
CA PHE A 156 -29.36 11.07 -29.97
C PHE A 156 -28.51 12.27 -30.43
N ARG A 157 -27.47 12.05 -31.24
CA ARG A 157 -26.52 13.08 -31.74
C ARG A 157 -25.99 13.98 -30.62
N LEU A 158 -25.69 13.38 -29.46
CA LEU A 158 -25.16 14.13 -28.34
C LEU A 158 -23.73 14.60 -28.66
N GLY A 159 -23.49 15.90 -28.53
CA GLY A 159 -22.13 16.45 -28.62
C GLY A 159 -21.19 15.83 -27.56
N PRO A 160 -19.86 15.93 -27.75
CA PRO A 160 -18.87 15.23 -26.93
C PRO A 160 -18.99 15.56 -25.44
N VAL A 161 -19.28 16.83 -25.10
CA VAL A 161 -19.48 17.28 -23.72
C VAL A 161 -20.76 16.70 -23.11
N ARG A 162 -21.87 16.70 -23.85
CA ARG A 162 -23.15 16.13 -23.38
C ARG A 162 -23.06 14.62 -23.24
N SER A 163 -22.43 13.92 -24.19
CA SER A 163 -22.15 12.48 -24.10
C SER A 163 -21.27 12.16 -22.88
N ALA A 164 -20.24 12.97 -22.62
CA ALA A 164 -19.40 12.81 -21.44
C ALA A 164 -20.17 13.00 -20.13
N LEU A 165 -20.89 14.12 -19.97
CA LEU A 165 -21.58 14.48 -18.73
C LEU A 165 -22.82 13.62 -18.44
N LEU A 166 -23.59 13.24 -19.46
CA LEU A 166 -24.88 12.56 -19.27
C LEU A 166 -24.79 11.04 -19.39
N ILE A 167 -23.77 10.50 -20.06
CA ILE A 167 -23.65 9.06 -20.32
C ILE A 167 -22.37 8.50 -19.73
N LYS A 168 -21.20 8.98 -20.17
CA LYS A 168 -19.92 8.35 -19.82
C LYS A 168 -19.58 8.52 -18.34
N LEU A 169 -19.71 9.73 -17.80
CA LEU A 169 -19.39 10.02 -16.39
C LEU A 169 -20.34 9.28 -15.43
N PRO A 170 -21.68 9.30 -15.61
CA PRO A 170 -22.58 8.51 -14.78
C PRO A 170 -22.30 7.01 -14.86
N ALA A 171 -22.00 6.48 -16.05
CA ALA A 171 -21.68 5.06 -16.22
C ALA A 171 -20.35 4.66 -15.58
N ALA A 172 -19.34 5.55 -15.63
CA ALA A 172 -18.02 5.33 -15.01
C ALA A 172 -17.97 5.67 -13.52
N ALA A 173 -18.97 6.39 -12.99
CA ALA A 173 -19.02 6.89 -11.61
C ALA A 173 -18.63 5.85 -10.54
N PRO A 174 -19.07 4.57 -10.59
CA PRO A 174 -18.73 3.59 -9.55
C PRO A 174 -17.22 3.34 -9.43
N TYR A 175 -16.54 3.28 -10.58
CA TYR A 175 -15.10 3.13 -10.63
C TYR A 175 -14.40 4.42 -10.21
N LEU A 176 -14.93 5.59 -10.57
CA LEU A 176 -14.39 6.87 -10.11
C LEU A 176 -14.50 7.02 -8.58
N PHE A 177 -15.62 6.63 -7.98
CA PHE A 177 -15.78 6.60 -6.52
C PHE A 177 -14.84 5.59 -5.85
N THR A 178 -14.69 4.40 -6.45
CA THR A 178 -13.70 3.40 -5.98
C THR A 178 -12.28 3.97 -6.05
N GLY A 179 -11.93 4.63 -7.15
CA GLY A 179 -10.66 5.33 -7.32
C GLY A 179 -10.45 6.41 -6.28
N ALA A 180 -11.49 7.20 -6.01
CA ALA A 180 -11.42 8.27 -5.02
C ALA A 180 -11.20 7.77 -3.60
N LYS A 181 -11.83 6.64 -3.26
CA LYS A 181 -11.66 5.96 -1.98
C LYS A 181 -10.28 5.38 -1.78
N LEU A 182 -9.74 4.73 -2.79
CA LEU A 182 -8.36 4.23 -2.74
C LEU A 182 -7.38 5.40 -2.68
N ALA A 183 -7.60 6.46 -3.45
CA ALA A 183 -6.75 7.65 -3.44
C ALA A 183 -6.74 8.32 -2.06
N LEU A 184 -7.90 8.48 -1.40
CA LEU A 184 -7.95 9.00 -0.03
C LEU A 184 -7.21 8.10 0.95
N GLY A 185 -7.44 6.78 0.91
CA GLY A 185 -6.76 5.82 1.77
C GLY A 185 -5.24 5.84 1.62
N TYR A 186 -4.74 5.88 0.38
CA TYR A 186 -3.30 5.97 0.10
C TYR A 186 -2.72 7.35 0.44
N SER A 187 -3.49 8.43 0.28
CA SER A 187 -3.07 9.78 0.71
C SER A 187 -2.88 9.84 2.22
N ILE A 188 -3.80 9.25 2.99
CA ILE A 188 -3.69 9.11 4.45
C ILE A 188 -2.43 8.33 4.81
N ALA A 189 -2.24 7.15 4.22
CA ALA A 189 -1.08 6.31 4.50
C ALA A 189 0.25 6.99 4.13
N GLY A 190 0.30 7.68 2.99
CA GLY A 190 1.47 8.39 2.50
C GLY A 190 1.82 9.59 3.36
N VAL A 191 0.85 10.47 3.65
CA VAL A 191 1.08 11.66 4.49
C VAL A 191 1.49 11.28 5.90
N ILE A 192 0.73 10.40 6.57
CA ILE A 192 1.04 10.01 7.95
C ILE A 192 2.38 9.27 8.01
N GLY A 193 2.67 8.42 7.02
CA GLY A 193 3.96 7.73 6.95
C GLY A 193 5.14 8.68 6.74
N SER A 194 4.98 9.71 5.92
CA SER A 194 6.01 10.73 5.70
C SER A 194 6.19 11.65 6.91
N GLU A 195 5.09 12.06 7.56
CA GLU A 195 5.13 12.80 8.83
C GLU A 195 5.88 12.04 9.92
N PHE A 196 5.76 10.70 9.91
CA PHE A 196 6.40 9.83 10.89
C PHE A 196 7.91 9.71 10.70
N ILE A 197 8.42 9.77 9.47
CA ILE A 197 9.85 9.55 9.17
C ILE A 197 10.69 10.79 9.53
N LEU A 198 10.39 11.96 8.95
CA LEU A 198 11.24 13.16 9.13
C LEU A 198 10.44 14.45 8.88
N SER A 199 9.55 14.82 9.80
CA SER A 199 8.71 16.02 9.73
C SER A 199 8.86 16.89 10.99
N GLY A 200 8.46 18.16 10.89
CA GLY A 200 8.33 19.07 12.04
C GLY A 200 6.89 19.19 12.59
N ALA A 201 5.89 18.59 11.93
CA ALA A 201 4.49 18.65 12.35
C ALA A 201 3.68 17.45 11.83
N GLY A 202 2.51 17.25 12.42
CA GLY A 202 1.54 16.21 12.11
C GLY A 202 1.39 15.15 13.20
N LEU A 203 0.38 14.30 13.02
CA LEU A 203 0.08 13.14 13.84
C LEU A 203 1.20 12.10 13.75
N GLY A 204 1.74 11.85 12.56
CA GLY A 204 2.88 10.94 12.39
C GLY A 204 4.10 11.43 13.16
N TYR A 205 4.41 12.72 13.07
CA TYR A 205 5.48 13.36 13.83
C TYR A 205 5.25 13.23 15.34
N SER A 206 4.03 13.50 15.82
CA SER A 206 3.72 13.45 17.26
C SER A 206 3.90 12.06 17.86
N ILE A 207 3.57 11.01 17.10
CA ILE A 207 3.81 9.61 17.51
C ILE A 207 5.31 9.32 17.56
N SER A 208 6.05 9.69 16.51
CA SER A 208 7.50 9.50 16.42
C SER A 208 8.24 10.25 17.54
N PHE A 209 7.84 11.50 17.81
CA PHE A 209 8.39 12.33 18.87
C PHE A 209 8.15 11.72 20.26
N ALA A 210 6.92 11.30 20.57
CA ALA A 210 6.61 10.67 21.86
C ALA A 210 7.36 9.33 22.04
N TYR A 211 7.58 8.57 20.97
CA TYR A 211 8.42 7.37 21.01
C TYR A 211 9.88 7.70 21.35
N ASN A 212 10.46 8.69 20.65
CA ASN A 212 11.86 9.09 20.87
C ASN A 212 12.09 9.69 22.26
N ASP A 213 11.07 10.31 22.85
CA ASP A 213 11.08 10.85 24.23
C ASP A 213 10.72 9.79 25.29
N PHE A 214 10.46 8.54 24.89
CA PHE A 214 10.01 7.44 25.76
C PHE A 214 8.69 7.71 26.49
N ASP A 215 7.86 8.64 25.99
CA ASP A 215 6.49 8.90 26.46
C ASP A 215 5.51 7.91 25.81
N ASN A 216 5.59 6.66 26.25
CA ASN A 216 4.70 5.58 25.81
C ASN A 216 3.21 5.93 25.95
N PRO A 217 2.71 6.50 27.07
CA PRO A 217 1.31 6.92 27.18
C PRO A 217 0.87 7.84 26.06
N SER A 218 1.63 8.90 25.76
CA SER A 218 1.29 9.83 24.67
C SER A 218 1.37 9.15 23.31
N MET A 219 2.39 8.34 23.06
CA MET A 219 2.55 7.60 21.81
C MET A 219 1.34 6.70 21.53
N TYR A 220 0.93 5.88 22.50
CA TYR A 220 -0.23 4.99 22.36
C TYR A 220 -1.56 5.74 22.24
N ALA A 221 -1.73 6.86 22.97
CA ALA A 221 -2.90 7.71 22.83
C ALA A 221 -3.03 8.31 21.42
N MET A 222 -1.93 8.82 20.86
CA MET A 222 -1.89 9.36 19.50
C MET A 222 -2.13 8.26 18.45
N LEU A 223 -1.58 7.06 18.66
CA LEU A 223 -1.83 5.90 17.80
C LEU A 223 -3.30 5.48 17.80
N LEU A 224 -3.93 5.45 18.98
CA LEU A 224 -5.37 5.19 19.12
C LEU A 224 -6.20 6.24 18.37
N PHE A 225 -5.84 7.53 18.50
CA PHE A 225 -6.50 8.61 17.79
C PHE A 225 -6.38 8.47 16.27
N VAL A 226 -5.18 8.18 15.75
CA VAL A 226 -4.97 7.97 14.30
C VAL A 226 -5.83 6.80 13.79
N ILE A 227 -5.86 5.67 14.50
CA ILE A 227 -6.69 4.52 14.11
C ILE A 227 -8.18 4.91 14.09
N ALA A 228 -8.65 5.62 15.12
CA ALA A 228 -10.03 6.09 15.20
C ALA A 228 -10.36 7.06 14.06
N LEU A 229 -9.50 8.05 13.82
CA LEU A 229 -9.67 9.05 12.76
C LEU A 229 -9.75 8.38 11.38
N VAL A 230 -8.81 7.50 11.05
CA VAL A 230 -8.79 6.79 9.76
C VAL A 230 -10.02 5.90 9.60
N THR A 231 -10.42 5.19 10.67
CA THR A 231 -11.63 4.36 10.65
C THR A 231 -12.89 5.19 10.41
N VAL A 232 -13.01 6.36 11.06
CA VAL A 232 -14.12 7.30 10.87
C VAL A 232 -14.14 7.83 9.44
N LEU A 233 -13.01 8.31 8.93
CA LEU A 233 -12.91 8.85 7.56
C LEU A 233 -13.33 7.81 6.50
N LEU A 234 -12.85 6.57 6.62
CA LEU A 234 -13.21 5.48 5.70
C LEU A 234 -14.67 5.06 5.86
N THR A 235 -15.21 5.07 7.07
CA THR A 235 -16.63 4.73 7.32
C THR A 235 -17.56 5.79 6.75
N LEU A 236 -17.22 7.07 6.89
CA LEU A 236 -17.97 8.17 6.28
C LEU A 236 -17.97 8.03 4.75
N LEU A 237 -16.83 7.70 4.17
CA LEU A 237 -16.72 7.51 2.73
C LEU A 237 -17.52 6.29 2.23
N ASN A 238 -17.44 5.17 2.93
CA ASN A 238 -18.26 3.97 2.66
C ASN A 238 -19.75 4.26 2.78
N SER A 239 -20.13 5.15 3.70
CA SER A 239 -21.54 5.53 3.90
C SER A 239 -22.03 6.43 2.77
N ALA A 240 -21.19 7.34 2.28
CA ALA A 240 -21.48 8.13 1.09
C ALA A 240 -21.65 7.25 -0.16
N GLU A 241 -20.81 6.22 -0.32
CA GLU A 241 -20.90 5.23 -1.40
C GLU A 241 -22.27 4.52 -1.40
N LYS A 242 -22.73 4.03 -0.25
CA LYS A 242 -24.02 3.33 -0.14
C LYS A 242 -25.23 4.21 -0.44
N ARG A 243 -25.16 5.51 -0.14
CA ARG A 243 -26.24 6.48 -0.39
C ARG A 243 -26.43 6.77 -1.88
N LEU A 244 -25.40 6.55 -2.70
CA LEU A 244 -25.46 6.77 -4.14
C LEU A 244 -26.09 5.60 -4.91
N HIS A 245 -26.75 4.64 -4.23
CA HIS A 245 -27.46 3.49 -4.82
C HIS A 245 -26.73 2.86 -6.01
N TYR A 246 -25.45 2.55 -5.79
CA TYR A 246 -24.68 1.83 -6.77
C TYR A 246 -24.15 0.57 -6.10
N ASP A 247 -24.79 -0.56 -6.37
CA ASP A 247 -24.19 -1.86 -6.16
C ASP A 247 -22.98 -1.91 -7.11
N ALA A 248 -21.81 -1.54 -6.59
CA ALA A 248 -20.54 -1.77 -7.23
C ALA A 248 -20.43 -3.29 -7.41
N ALA A 249 -20.92 -3.79 -8.55
CA ALA A 249 -20.73 -5.15 -8.98
C ALA A 249 -19.23 -5.43 -8.87
N SER A 250 -18.89 -6.24 -7.85
CA SER A 250 -17.55 -6.60 -7.39
C SER A 250 -16.48 -6.24 -8.40
N GLY A 251 -15.93 -5.03 -8.26
CA GLY A 251 -14.84 -4.56 -9.08
C GLY A 251 -13.60 -5.35 -8.71
N LYS A 252 -13.46 -6.59 -9.22
CA LYS A 252 -12.13 -7.14 -9.46
C LYS A 252 -11.38 -6.03 -10.20
N VAL A 253 -10.28 -5.57 -9.62
CA VAL A 253 -9.27 -4.79 -10.33
C VAL A 253 -8.83 -5.72 -11.46
N ALA A 254 -9.51 -5.63 -12.60
CA ALA A 254 -9.04 -6.28 -13.79
C ALA A 254 -7.69 -5.62 -14.07
N GLY A 255 -6.67 -6.42 -14.37
CA GLY A 255 -5.48 -5.89 -15.01
C GLY A 255 -5.90 -5.02 -16.19
N VAL A 256 -5.02 -4.12 -16.62
CA VAL A 256 -5.24 -3.20 -17.75
C VAL A 256 -5.48 -4.03 -19.04
N THR A 257 -6.65 -4.64 -19.20
CA THR A 257 -6.96 -5.58 -20.29
C THR A 257 -7.87 -4.89 -21.28
N GLY A 258 -7.28 -4.53 -22.43
CA GLY A 258 -8.03 -3.90 -23.51
C GLY A 258 -7.18 -3.29 -24.62
N ILE A 259 -5.88 -3.52 -24.61
CA ILE A 259 -5.00 -2.93 -25.61
C ILE A 259 -4.81 -3.92 -26.77
N PRO A 260 -5.07 -3.52 -28.03
CA PRO A 260 -4.75 -4.35 -29.19
C PRO A 260 -3.25 -4.69 -29.21
N ALA A 261 -2.96 -5.99 -29.42
CA ALA A 261 -1.61 -6.52 -29.45
C ALA A 261 -0.76 -5.78 -30.50
N ALA A 262 0.15 -4.92 -30.04
CA ALA A 262 1.19 -4.38 -30.90
C ALA A 262 2.25 -5.46 -31.13
N GLY A 263 2.88 -5.47 -32.30
CA GLY A 263 4.05 -6.31 -32.55
C GLY A 263 5.14 -6.06 -31.50
N MET A 264 5.92 -7.10 -31.19
CA MET A 264 6.97 -7.06 -30.15
C MET A 264 7.89 -5.84 -30.26
N LEU A 265 8.31 -5.48 -31.49
CA LEU A 265 9.17 -4.32 -31.76
C LEU A 265 8.54 -3.00 -31.33
N VAL A 266 7.23 -2.81 -31.54
CA VAL A 266 6.52 -1.57 -31.16
C VAL A 266 6.46 -1.44 -29.64
N ARG A 267 6.21 -2.54 -28.93
CA ARG A 267 6.18 -2.54 -27.45
C ARG A 267 7.55 -2.22 -26.86
N VAL A 268 8.61 -2.77 -27.45
CA VAL A 268 9.99 -2.48 -27.05
C VAL A 268 10.33 -1.01 -27.31
N ALA A 269 9.99 -0.48 -28.49
CA ALA A 269 10.21 0.92 -28.82
C ALA A 269 9.44 1.88 -27.89
N GLU A 270 8.16 1.61 -27.61
CA GLU A 270 7.34 2.38 -26.67
C GLU A 270 7.94 2.36 -25.25
N GLY A 271 8.42 1.21 -24.77
CA GLY A 271 9.08 1.09 -23.47
C GLY A 271 10.42 1.85 -23.39
N ILE A 272 11.24 1.78 -24.45
CA ILE A 272 12.49 2.54 -24.57
C ILE A 272 12.17 4.04 -24.55
N ALA A 273 11.17 4.50 -25.29
CA ALA A 273 10.78 5.90 -25.34
C ALA A 273 10.38 6.45 -23.96
N VAL A 274 9.62 5.68 -23.17
CA VAL A 274 9.24 6.05 -21.80
C VAL A 274 10.47 6.11 -20.90
N THR A 275 11.38 5.14 -21.02
CA THR A 275 12.61 5.11 -20.24
C THR A 275 13.48 6.33 -20.54
N LEU A 276 13.67 6.65 -21.82
CA LEU A 276 14.40 7.84 -22.26
C LEU A 276 13.71 9.13 -21.81
N ALA A 277 12.38 9.19 -21.79
CA ALA A 277 11.64 10.33 -21.27
C ALA A 277 11.85 10.52 -19.76
N ILE A 278 11.85 9.45 -18.97
CA ILE A 278 12.14 9.49 -17.54
C ILE A 278 13.59 9.93 -17.29
N LEU A 279 14.56 9.37 -18.01
CA LEU A 279 15.98 9.76 -17.91
C LEU A 279 16.21 11.21 -18.35
N GLY A 280 15.52 11.65 -19.40
CA GLY A 280 15.54 13.03 -19.87
C GLY A 280 14.97 14.00 -18.84
N ALA A 281 13.81 13.67 -18.24
CA ALA A 281 13.22 14.46 -17.16
C ALA A 281 14.15 14.55 -15.94
N TRP A 282 14.78 13.43 -15.55
CA TRP A 282 15.78 13.40 -14.48
C TRP A 282 16.98 14.30 -14.83
N GLN A 283 17.57 14.15 -16.02
CA GLN A 283 18.69 14.98 -16.46
C GLN A 283 18.33 16.48 -16.46
N LEU A 284 17.11 16.83 -16.88
CA LEU A 284 16.63 18.22 -16.84
C LEU A 284 16.58 18.74 -15.41
N VAL A 285 15.97 17.99 -14.47
CA VAL A 285 15.93 18.40 -13.06
C VAL A 285 17.33 18.58 -12.49
N HIS A 286 18.25 17.67 -12.81
CA HIS A 286 19.66 17.81 -12.42
C HIS A 286 20.31 19.08 -13.00
N ASN A 287 20.08 19.39 -14.29
CA ASN A 287 20.67 20.56 -14.93
C ASN A 287 20.19 21.88 -14.27
N TYR A 288 18.95 21.93 -13.78
CA TYR A 288 18.41 23.11 -13.10
C TYR A 288 18.76 23.18 -11.61
N GLY A 289 18.81 22.03 -10.91
CA GLY A 289 19.03 21.98 -9.45
C GLY A 289 20.49 21.77 -9.03
N GLY A 290 21.35 21.25 -9.91
CA GLY A 290 22.72 20.88 -9.59
C GLY A 290 22.84 19.61 -8.72
N ASN A 291 24.07 19.24 -8.39
CA ASN A 291 24.39 18.02 -7.64
C ASN A 291 23.90 18.02 -6.18
N GLU A 292 23.67 19.20 -5.61
CA GLU A 292 23.16 19.36 -4.25
C GLU A 292 21.67 18.99 -4.14
N VAL A 293 20.93 19.10 -5.24
CA VAL A 293 19.50 18.78 -5.30
C VAL A 293 19.28 17.34 -5.78
N LEU A 294 19.95 16.95 -6.86
CA LEU A 294 19.78 15.65 -7.48
C LEU A 294 21.03 15.31 -8.29
N THR A 295 21.61 14.11 -8.11
CA THR A 295 22.74 13.69 -8.96
C THR A 295 22.27 13.32 -10.36
N SER A 296 23.12 13.50 -11.36
CA SER A 296 22.80 13.11 -12.75
C SER A 296 22.62 11.59 -12.86
N PRO A 297 21.80 11.08 -13.79
CA PRO A 297 21.63 9.64 -13.99
C PRO A 297 22.97 8.89 -14.15
N ALA A 298 23.91 9.49 -14.90
CA ALA A 298 25.22 8.90 -15.14
C ALA A 298 26.09 8.86 -13.86
N ASP A 299 26.09 9.93 -13.07
CA ASP A 299 26.82 9.98 -11.80
C ASP A 299 26.20 9.05 -10.75
N THR A 300 24.87 8.94 -10.71
CA THR A 300 24.17 8.00 -9.83
C THR A 300 24.55 6.56 -10.15
N VAL A 301 24.59 6.18 -11.43
CA VAL A 301 25.02 4.84 -11.85
C VAL A 301 26.50 4.60 -11.52
N ARG A 302 27.38 5.59 -11.76
CA ARG A 302 28.80 5.51 -11.37
C ARG A 302 28.97 5.32 -9.86
N ARG A 303 28.23 6.07 -9.04
CA ARG A 303 28.23 5.91 -7.59
C ARG A 303 27.71 4.54 -7.17
N LEU A 304 26.66 4.05 -7.81
CA LEU A 304 26.12 2.71 -7.53
C LEU A 304 27.15 1.62 -7.83
N MET A 305 27.86 1.70 -8.97
CA MET A 305 28.94 0.76 -9.30
C MET A 305 30.06 0.81 -8.25
N ALA A 306 30.49 2.01 -7.83
CA ALA A 306 31.50 2.15 -6.78
C ALA A 306 31.05 1.60 -5.42
N LEU A 307 29.75 1.72 -5.09
CA LEU A 307 29.18 1.12 -3.88
C LEU A 307 29.15 -0.40 -3.97
N LEU A 308 28.83 -0.96 -5.14
CA LEU A 308 28.81 -2.41 -5.37
C LEU A 308 30.18 -3.05 -5.16
N ASP A 309 31.28 -2.32 -5.35
CA ASP A 309 32.63 -2.81 -5.08
C ASP A 309 33.04 -2.70 -3.59
N SER A 310 32.24 -2.06 -2.75
CA SER A 310 32.55 -1.83 -1.33
C SER A 310 32.08 -2.98 -0.44
N ASP A 311 32.97 -3.54 0.38
CA ASP A 311 32.61 -4.56 1.39
C ASP A 311 31.58 -4.04 2.41
N SER A 312 31.67 -2.76 2.77
CA SER A 312 30.75 -2.12 3.72
C SER A 312 29.31 -2.15 3.21
N PHE A 313 29.14 -1.97 1.90
CA PHE A 313 27.86 -1.95 1.22
C PHE A 313 27.22 -3.34 1.17
N HIS A 314 28.01 -4.38 0.87
CA HIS A 314 27.54 -5.76 0.88
C HIS A 314 26.92 -6.16 2.22
N GLY A 315 27.50 -5.70 3.32
CA GLY A 315 26.97 -5.93 4.67
C GLY A 315 25.59 -5.32 4.92
N HIS A 316 25.25 -4.21 4.24
CA HIS A 316 23.93 -3.59 4.30
C HIS A 316 22.95 -4.26 3.34
N MET A 317 23.38 -4.58 2.11
CA MET A 317 22.57 -5.30 1.14
C MET A 317 22.12 -6.67 1.67
N GLN A 318 23.05 -7.45 2.24
CA GLN A 318 22.74 -8.78 2.79
C GLN A 318 21.75 -8.70 3.95
N GLU A 319 21.88 -7.68 4.80
CA GLU A 319 20.96 -7.44 5.91
C GLU A 319 19.52 -7.21 5.41
N THR A 320 19.35 -6.32 4.42
CA THR A 320 18.04 -6.04 3.82
C THR A 320 17.47 -7.28 3.13
N LEU A 321 18.27 -8.00 2.36
CA LEU A 321 17.84 -9.23 1.69
C LEU A 321 17.41 -10.30 2.68
N ARG A 322 18.19 -10.54 3.75
CA ARG A 322 17.83 -11.50 4.80
C ARG A 322 16.53 -11.12 5.49
N ALA A 323 16.37 -9.84 5.85
CA ALA A 323 15.16 -9.35 6.48
C ALA A 323 13.94 -9.53 5.56
N LEU A 324 14.09 -9.20 4.27
CA LEU A 324 13.05 -9.39 3.26
C LEU A 324 12.67 -10.86 3.10
N TRP A 325 13.64 -11.76 2.93
CA TRP A 325 13.41 -13.19 2.76
C TRP A 325 12.66 -13.81 3.95
N VAL A 326 13.10 -13.53 5.19
CA VAL A 326 12.44 -14.06 6.38
C VAL A 326 11.03 -13.47 6.54
N SER A 327 10.86 -12.16 6.32
CA SER A 327 9.55 -11.50 6.34
C SER A 327 8.58 -12.11 5.32
N LEU A 328 9.08 -12.41 4.13
CA LEU A 328 8.30 -13.01 3.05
C LEU A 328 7.87 -14.42 3.37
N LEU A 329 8.76 -15.25 3.92
CA LEU A 329 8.42 -16.62 4.33
C LEU A 329 7.31 -16.60 5.39
N ILE A 330 7.44 -15.75 6.41
CA ILE A 330 6.41 -15.59 7.46
C ILE A 330 5.10 -15.10 6.85
N SER A 331 5.15 -14.09 5.98
CA SER A 331 3.97 -13.51 5.32
C SER A 331 3.24 -14.52 4.44
N CYS A 332 3.97 -15.23 3.58
CA CYS A 332 3.41 -16.15 2.61
C CYS A 332 2.84 -17.38 3.31
N ILE A 333 3.60 -18.02 4.20
CA ILE A 333 3.18 -19.23 4.90
C ILE A 333 2.06 -18.90 5.90
N GLY A 334 2.29 -17.91 6.77
CA GLY A 334 1.32 -17.52 7.79
C GLY A 334 0.04 -16.94 7.19
N GLY A 335 0.19 -16.06 6.20
CA GLY A 335 -0.95 -15.46 5.49
C GLY A 335 -1.74 -16.49 4.68
N ALA A 336 -1.09 -17.40 3.95
CA ALA A 336 -1.78 -18.48 3.24
C ALA A 336 -2.53 -19.39 4.22
N ALA A 337 -1.89 -19.79 5.32
CA ALA A 337 -2.52 -20.62 6.34
C ALA A 337 -3.77 -19.96 6.93
N ILE A 338 -3.69 -18.68 7.32
CA ILE A 338 -4.83 -17.90 7.81
C ILE A 338 -5.92 -17.83 6.72
N GLY A 339 -5.55 -17.47 5.50
CA GLY A 339 -6.50 -17.37 4.39
C GLY A 339 -7.21 -18.69 4.09
N ILE A 340 -6.48 -19.81 4.13
CA ILE A 340 -7.02 -21.16 3.94
C ILE A 340 -8.02 -21.51 5.03
N VAL A 341 -7.66 -21.30 6.30
CA VAL A 341 -8.53 -21.61 7.45
C VAL A 341 -9.80 -20.76 7.41
N LEU A 342 -9.69 -19.45 7.14
CA LEU A 342 -10.83 -18.53 7.09
C LEU A 342 -11.70 -18.72 5.84
N GLY A 343 -11.10 -19.09 4.71
CA GLY A 343 -11.80 -19.42 3.47
C GLY A 343 -12.57 -20.74 3.58
N ALA A 344 -11.97 -21.74 4.24
CA ALA A 344 -12.57 -23.04 4.49
C ALA A 344 -13.75 -22.98 5.48
N ASN A 345 -13.64 -22.15 6.52
CA ASN A 345 -14.67 -21.98 7.53
C ASN A 345 -15.43 -20.67 7.33
N ARG A 346 -16.59 -20.76 6.67
CA ARG A 346 -17.43 -19.59 6.35
C ARG A 346 -17.79 -18.74 7.58
N ARG A 347 -18.14 -19.36 8.72
CA ARG A 347 -18.50 -18.63 9.95
C ARG A 347 -17.31 -17.85 10.50
N LEU A 348 -16.14 -18.50 10.58
CA LEU A 348 -14.93 -17.86 11.10
C LEU A 348 -14.49 -16.71 10.20
N GLY A 349 -14.49 -16.89 8.87
CA GLY A 349 -14.14 -15.82 7.96
C GLY A 349 -15.15 -14.67 7.98
N GLU A 350 -16.47 -14.90 8.11
CA GLU A 350 -17.47 -13.81 8.28
C GLU A 350 -17.21 -12.96 9.55
N ILE A 351 -16.59 -13.53 10.58
CA ILE A 351 -16.23 -12.81 11.82
C ILE A 351 -14.90 -12.07 11.66
N ILE A 352 -13.86 -12.74 11.17
CA ILE A 352 -12.46 -12.27 11.18
C ILE A 352 -12.10 -11.41 9.97
N GLU A 353 -12.64 -11.70 8.78
CA GLU A 353 -12.28 -10.98 7.54
C GLU A 353 -12.39 -9.46 7.68
N PRO A 354 -13.47 -8.90 8.26
CA PRO A 354 -13.55 -7.45 8.39
C PRO A 354 -12.56 -6.87 9.40
N LEU A 355 -12.08 -7.64 10.37
CA LEU A 355 -10.99 -7.21 11.27
C LEU A 355 -9.67 -7.11 10.50
N ILE A 356 -9.38 -8.07 9.62
CA ILE A 356 -8.20 -8.05 8.76
C ILE A 356 -8.28 -6.88 7.77
N VAL A 357 -9.46 -6.61 7.20
CA VAL A 357 -9.69 -5.45 6.32
C VAL A 357 -9.51 -4.13 7.07
N THR A 358 -10.04 -3.99 8.29
CA THR A 358 -9.80 -2.80 9.12
C THR A 358 -8.30 -2.64 9.43
N PHE A 359 -7.60 -3.74 9.73
CA PHE A 359 -6.17 -3.69 9.97
C PHE A 359 -5.35 -3.31 8.71
N GLN A 360 -5.85 -3.63 7.52
CA GLN A 360 -5.25 -3.17 6.26
C GLN A 360 -5.33 -1.65 6.08
N ALA A 361 -6.42 -1.05 6.55
CA ALA A 361 -6.68 0.38 6.41
C ALA A 361 -5.83 1.26 7.35
N ILE A 362 -5.31 0.70 8.44
CA ILE A 362 -4.47 1.44 9.38
C ILE A 362 -3.15 1.81 8.70
N PRO A 363 -2.65 3.06 8.84
CA PRO A 363 -1.31 3.44 8.42
C PRO A 363 -0.25 2.68 9.22
N LYS A 364 0.10 1.47 8.78
CA LYS A 364 0.95 0.55 9.57
C LYS A 364 2.31 1.16 9.94
N VAL A 365 2.83 2.13 9.20
CA VAL A 365 4.01 2.93 9.56
C VAL A 365 3.94 3.46 10.99
N THR A 366 2.78 3.92 11.46
CA THR A 366 2.63 4.44 12.83
C THR A 366 2.73 3.35 13.90
N LEU A 367 2.61 2.07 13.52
CA LEU A 367 2.72 0.94 14.44
C LEU A 367 4.18 0.50 14.63
N TYR A 368 5.14 1.05 13.88
CA TYR A 368 6.53 0.63 13.98
C TYR A 368 7.15 0.82 15.38
N PRO A 369 6.87 1.91 16.13
CA PRO A 369 7.30 2.04 17.53
C PRO A 369 6.83 0.89 18.41
N VAL A 370 5.58 0.45 18.25
CA VAL A 370 5.03 -0.70 19.00
C VAL A 370 5.78 -1.97 18.64
N ILE A 371 6.18 -2.14 17.39
CA ILE A 371 7.00 -3.27 16.95
C ILE A 371 8.40 -3.22 17.56
N LEU A 372 9.01 -2.04 17.66
CA LEU A 372 10.30 -1.85 18.33
C LEU A 372 10.21 -2.15 19.83
N LEU A 373 9.12 -1.75 20.50
CA LEU A 373 8.91 -2.05 21.91
C LEU A 373 8.65 -3.54 22.19
N LEU A 374 8.03 -4.26 21.25
CA LEU A 374 7.73 -5.69 21.38
C LEU A 374 8.92 -6.59 21.01
N PHE A 375 9.61 -6.29 19.92
CA PHE A 375 10.64 -7.16 19.34
C PHE A 375 12.07 -6.64 19.55
N GLY A 376 12.22 -5.45 20.13
CA GLY A 376 13.49 -4.77 20.29
C GLY A 376 14.01 -4.12 19.00
N LEU A 377 15.02 -3.26 19.14
CA LEU A 377 15.72 -2.65 18.00
C LEU A 377 16.58 -3.70 17.27
N GLY A 378 16.49 -3.73 15.93
CA GLY A 378 17.37 -4.55 15.10
C GLY A 378 16.64 -5.41 14.08
N PHE A 379 17.19 -6.60 13.79
CA PHE A 379 16.72 -7.51 12.74
C PHE A 379 15.29 -8.01 12.98
N THR A 380 14.95 -8.37 14.21
CA THR A 380 13.63 -8.94 14.53
C THR A 380 12.48 -7.94 14.31
N ALA A 381 12.66 -6.67 14.68
CA ALA A 381 11.63 -5.65 14.46
C ALA A 381 11.37 -5.36 12.98
N LYS A 382 12.42 -5.21 12.15
CA LYS A 382 12.25 -5.03 10.69
C LYS A 382 11.58 -6.25 10.05
N VAL A 383 11.89 -7.47 10.52
CA VAL A 383 11.25 -8.70 10.05
C VAL A 383 9.79 -8.76 10.45
N ALA A 384 9.46 -8.50 11.72
CA ALA A 384 8.09 -8.49 12.21
C ALA A 384 7.24 -7.44 11.46
N PHE A 385 7.83 -6.27 11.19
CA PHE A 385 7.16 -5.19 10.48
C PHE A 385 6.93 -5.50 8.99
N GLY A 386 7.93 -6.07 8.30
CA GLY A 386 7.77 -6.57 6.94
C GLY A 386 6.73 -7.69 6.86
N ALA A 387 6.75 -8.62 7.82
CA ALA A 387 5.80 -9.73 7.90
C ALA A 387 4.35 -9.25 8.11
N MET A 388 4.16 -8.26 8.99
CA MET A 388 2.86 -7.62 9.23
C MET A 388 2.25 -7.03 7.96
N HIS A 389 3.08 -6.49 7.06
CA HIS A 389 2.59 -5.91 5.81
C HIS A 389 2.08 -6.98 4.85
N GLY A 390 2.85 -8.05 4.64
CA GLY A 390 2.52 -9.11 3.66
C GLY A 390 1.47 -10.10 4.13
N LEU A 391 1.39 -10.39 5.43
CA LEU A 391 0.43 -11.37 5.97
C LEU A 391 -1.04 -11.02 5.65
N VAL A 392 -1.35 -9.72 5.66
CA VAL A 392 -2.71 -9.20 5.44
C VAL A 392 -3.22 -9.46 4.00
N PRO A 393 -2.59 -8.95 2.92
CA PRO A 393 -3.04 -9.25 1.57
C PRO A 393 -2.96 -10.75 1.25
N MET A 394 -1.93 -11.45 1.72
CA MET A 394 -1.81 -12.90 1.52
C MET A 394 -3.04 -13.64 2.07
N SER A 395 -3.46 -13.31 3.30
CA SER A 395 -4.61 -13.94 3.94
C SER A 395 -5.94 -13.57 3.28
N LEU A 396 -6.17 -12.30 2.96
CA LEU A 396 -7.43 -11.85 2.33
C LEU A 396 -7.60 -12.41 0.91
N ILE A 397 -6.55 -12.38 0.10
CA ILE A 397 -6.63 -12.88 -1.29
C ILE A 397 -6.81 -14.39 -1.28
N THR A 398 -6.05 -15.13 -0.46
CA THR A 398 -6.20 -16.59 -0.34
C THR A 398 -7.59 -16.99 0.18
N LEU A 399 -8.12 -16.26 1.18
CA LEU A 399 -9.49 -16.44 1.68
C LEU A 399 -10.51 -16.28 0.54
N ASN A 400 -10.39 -15.21 -0.25
CA ASN A 400 -11.30 -14.91 -1.34
C ASN A 400 -11.19 -15.90 -2.50
N ALA A 401 -9.97 -16.36 -2.81
CA ALA A 401 -9.73 -17.39 -3.81
C ALA A 401 -10.53 -18.65 -3.49
N ILE A 402 -10.42 -19.16 -2.25
CA ILE A 402 -11.14 -20.37 -1.81
C ILE A 402 -12.65 -20.17 -1.83
N ARG A 403 -13.15 -19.00 -1.44
CA ARG A 403 -14.58 -18.70 -1.43
C ARG A 403 -15.18 -18.51 -2.84
N SER A 404 -14.37 -18.07 -3.79
CA SER A 404 -14.78 -17.82 -5.17
C SER A 404 -14.77 -19.08 -6.05
N LEU A 405 -14.26 -20.21 -5.54
CA LEU A 405 -14.27 -21.48 -6.26
C LEU A 405 -15.68 -21.89 -6.69
N ASN A 406 -15.80 -22.37 -7.92
CA ASN A 406 -17.09 -22.76 -8.50
C ASN A 406 -17.77 -23.84 -7.63
N PRO A 407 -19.06 -23.65 -7.25
CA PRO A 407 -19.82 -24.67 -6.55
C PRO A 407 -19.82 -26.04 -7.22
N SER A 408 -19.62 -26.11 -8.54
CA SER A 408 -19.48 -27.36 -9.31
C SER A 408 -18.31 -28.22 -8.82
N LEU A 409 -17.15 -27.64 -8.49
CA LEU A 409 -15.99 -28.39 -7.96
C LEU A 409 -16.35 -29.15 -6.68
N ARG A 410 -17.16 -28.51 -5.81
CA ARG A 410 -17.66 -29.15 -4.59
C ARG A 410 -18.72 -30.22 -4.85
N ARG A 411 -19.47 -30.12 -5.95
CA ARG A 411 -20.44 -31.15 -6.38
C ARG A 411 -19.68 -32.34 -6.98
N THR A 412 -18.71 -32.10 -7.85
CA THR A 412 -17.84 -33.12 -8.45
C THR A 412 -17.09 -33.89 -7.37
N ALA A 413 -16.41 -33.21 -6.44
CA ALA A 413 -15.71 -33.87 -5.33
C ALA A 413 -16.64 -34.75 -4.47
N ARG A 414 -17.91 -34.33 -4.28
CA ARG A 414 -18.93 -35.14 -3.59
C ARG A 414 -19.38 -36.36 -4.42
N ALA A 415 -19.51 -36.22 -5.73
CA ALA A 415 -19.85 -37.33 -6.63
C ALA A 415 -18.78 -38.43 -6.60
N PHE A 416 -17.50 -38.04 -6.55
CA PHE A 416 -16.35 -38.95 -6.36
C PHE A 416 -16.17 -39.42 -4.90
N ARG A 417 -17.09 -39.07 -3.99
CA ARG A 417 -17.05 -39.44 -2.56
C ARG A 417 -15.74 -39.06 -1.85
N LEU A 418 -15.08 -37.98 -2.28
CA LEU A 418 -13.89 -37.49 -1.61
C LEU A 418 -14.22 -37.03 -0.20
N THR A 419 -13.38 -37.41 0.77
CA THR A 419 -13.44 -36.88 2.15
C THR A 419 -13.16 -35.38 2.16
N ARG A 420 -13.44 -34.67 3.25
CA ARG A 420 -13.16 -33.22 3.36
C ARG A 420 -11.68 -32.90 3.17
N ALA A 421 -10.78 -33.74 3.71
CA ALA A 421 -9.34 -33.57 3.55
C ALA A 421 -8.90 -33.79 2.10
N GLN A 422 -9.39 -34.85 1.44
CA GLN A 422 -9.12 -35.12 0.03
C GLN A 422 -9.69 -34.03 -0.89
N MET A 423 -10.91 -33.56 -0.63
CA MET A 423 -11.52 -32.45 -1.37
C MET A 423 -10.65 -31.18 -1.28
N PHE A 424 -10.16 -30.86 -0.08
CA PHE A 424 -9.27 -29.70 0.10
C PHE A 424 -7.93 -29.87 -0.60
N GLY A 425 -7.21 -30.96 -0.32
CA GLY A 425 -5.86 -31.17 -0.85
C GLY A 425 -5.81 -31.46 -2.35
N THR A 426 -6.81 -32.14 -2.90
CA THR A 426 -6.81 -32.61 -4.30
C THR A 426 -7.56 -31.69 -5.24
N VAL A 427 -8.54 -30.91 -4.75
CA VAL A 427 -9.38 -30.05 -5.62
C VAL A 427 -9.19 -28.58 -5.30
N PHE A 428 -9.37 -28.18 -4.03
CA PHE A 428 -9.43 -26.75 -3.71
C PHE A 428 -8.05 -26.08 -3.68
N ILE A 429 -7.06 -26.70 -3.06
CA ILE A 429 -5.70 -26.15 -3.01
C ILE A 429 -5.12 -26.02 -4.43
N PRO A 430 -5.10 -27.07 -5.28
CA PRO A 430 -4.62 -26.94 -6.66
C PRO A 430 -5.35 -25.86 -7.47
N ALA A 431 -6.68 -25.79 -7.35
CA ALA A 431 -7.49 -24.79 -8.05
C ALA A 431 -7.24 -23.34 -7.57
N THR A 432 -6.63 -23.14 -6.40
CA THR A 432 -6.33 -21.82 -5.85
C THR A 432 -4.86 -21.43 -5.98
N VAL A 433 -3.98 -22.32 -6.45
CA VAL A 433 -2.54 -22.04 -6.64
C VAL A 433 -2.28 -20.76 -7.46
N PRO A 434 -2.96 -20.51 -8.60
CA PRO A 434 -2.72 -19.29 -9.37
C PRO A 434 -3.02 -18.02 -8.55
N GLU A 435 -4.14 -18.01 -7.82
CA GLU A 435 -4.53 -16.88 -6.97
C GLU A 435 -3.61 -16.72 -5.74
N ILE A 436 -3.07 -17.81 -5.20
CA ILE A 436 -2.06 -17.78 -4.13
C ILE A 436 -0.75 -17.18 -4.65
N VAL A 437 -0.37 -17.42 -5.91
CA VAL A 437 0.81 -16.79 -6.52
C VAL A 437 0.57 -15.30 -6.79
N THR A 438 -0.63 -14.92 -7.24
CA THR A 438 -1.05 -13.50 -7.27
C THR A 438 -0.92 -12.87 -5.88
N ALA A 439 -1.41 -13.56 -4.84
CA ALA A 439 -1.32 -13.10 -3.46
C ALA A 439 0.13 -12.92 -3.00
N MET A 440 1.01 -13.86 -3.34
CA MET A 440 2.44 -13.80 -3.04
C MET A 440 3.10 -12.58 -3.69
N ARG A 441 2.82 -12.30 -4.97
CA ARG A 441 3.37 -11.10 -5.66
C ARG A 441 2.95 -9.80 -4.97
N LEU A 442 1.67 -9.67 -4.66
CA LEU A 442 1.16 -8.47 -4.00
C LEU A 442 1.71 -8.33 -2.58
N SER A 443 1.84 -9.45 -1.87
CA SER A 443 2.43 -9.50 -0.53
C SER A 443 3.92 -9.16 -0.54
N PHE A 444 4.67 -9.60 -1.56
CA PHE A 444 6.07 -9.22 -1.77
C PHE A 444 6.26 -7.71 -1.79
N SER A 445 5.46 -7.01 -2.59
CA SER A 445 5.58 -5.56 -2.76
C SER A 445 5.39 -4.81 -1.43
N VAL A 446 4.35 -5.18 -0.66
CA VAL A 446 4.09 -4.51 0.62
C VAL A 446 5.02 -4.98 1.75
N THR A 447 5.49 -6.23 1.72
CA THR A 447 6.52 -6.72 2.67
C THR A 447 7.83 -5.99 2.43
N PHE A 448 8.22 -5.79 1.18
CA PHE A 448 9.41 -5.03 0.83
C PHE A 448 9.30 -3.58 1.31
N LEU A 449 8.17 -2.92 1.03
CA LEU A 449 7.85 -1.60 1.60
C LEU A 449 8.00 -1.59 3.13
N GLY A 450 7.45 -2.59 3.82
CA GLY A 450 7.55 -2.71 5.28
C GLY A 450 8.99 -2.82 5.78
N VAL A 451 9.80 -3.72 5.19
CA VAL A 451 11.23 -3.85 5.56
C VAL A 451 11.97 -2.54 5.32
N MET A 452 11.75 -1.90 4.17
CA MET A 452 12.42 -0.63 3.83
C MET A 452 12.08 0.47 4.83
N VAL A 453 10.81 0.66 5.18
CA VAL A 453 10.41 1.65 6.18
C VAL A 453 10.99 1.33 7.56
N GLY A 454 11.00 0.05 7.95
CA GLY A 454 11.61 -0.36 9.22
C GLY A 454 13.11 -0.07 9.28
N GLU A 455 13.82 -0.23 8.16
CA GLU A 455 15.23 0.13 8.05
C GLU A 455 15.49 1.63 8.11
N MET A 456 14.57 2.43 7.56
CA MET A 456 14.70 3.89 7.56
C MET A 456 14.49 4.54 8.94
N PHE A 457 13.66 3.95 9.81
CA PHE A 457 13.30 4.63 11.06
C PHE A 457 14.32 4.43 12.20
N ALA A 458 14.65 3.17 12.54
CA ALA A 458 15.46 2.88 13.72
C ALA A 458 16.40 1.68 13.53
N SER A 459 16.92 1.50 12.31
CA SER A 459 17.91 0.47 12.05
C SER A 459 19.33 1.03 11.96
N LYS A 460 20.32 0.20 12.28
CA LYS A 460 21.75 0.52 12.18
C LYS A 460 22.40 -0.07 10.91
N ARG A 461 21.65 -0.88 10.16
CA ARG A 461 22.12 -1.59 8.97
C ARG A 461 20.98 -1.79 7.99
N GLY A 462 21.27 -1.68 6.70
CA GLY A 462 20.35 -1.95 5.61
C GLY A 462 20.37 -0.84 4.57
N LEU A 463 19.79 -1.10 3.40
CA LEU A 463 19.67 -0.12 2.33
C LEU A 463 18.80 1.07 2.76
N GLY A 464 17.71 0.84 3.52
CA GLY A 464 16.89 1.93 4.04
C GLY A 464 17.65 2.83 5.02
N PHE A 465 18.52 2.22 5.85
CA PHE A 465 19.41 2.96 6.73
C PHE A 465 20.42 3.82 5.94
N MET A 466 21.00 3.28 4.86
CA MET A 466 21.95 4.04 4.02
C MET A 466 21.32 5.26 3.37
N VAL A 467 20.06 5.17 2.94
CA VAL A 467 19.31 6.32 2.40
C VAL A 467 19.17 7.40 3.47
N MET A 468 18.80 7.02 4.69
CA MET A 468 18.60 7.97 5.80
C MET A 468 19.91 8.56 6.30
N ASN A 469 20.97 7.75 6.40
CA ASN A 469 22.30 8.21 6.77
C ASN A 469 22.83 9.22 5.74
N GLY A 470 22.55 9.01 4.45
CA GLY A 470 22.88 9.94 3.39
C GLY A 470 22.30 11.34 3.60
N ILE A 471 21.09 11.46 4.17
CA ILE A 471 20.54 12.78 4.55
C ILE A 471 21.39 13.42 5.64
N SER A 472 21.69 12.66 6.70
CA SER A 472 22.41 13.16 7.88
C SER A 472 23.80 13.70 7.55
N ILE A 473 24.46 13.12 6.53
CA ILE A 473 25.79 13.55 6.07
C ILE A 473 25.75 14.33 4.75
N ASN A 474 24.56 14.68 4.25
CA ASN A 474 24.33 15.35 2.97
C ASN A 474 25.00 14.66 1.74
N ASP A 475 25.02 13.32 1.71
CA ASP A 475 25.53 12.52 0.60
C ASP A 475 24.38 12.13 -0.36
N VAL A 476 23.97 13.12 -1.16
CA VAL A 476 22.90 12.99 -2.17
C VAL A 476 23.24 11.92 -3.22
N ALA A 477 24.54 11.74 -3.54
CA ALA A 477 24.98 10.73 -4.49
C ALA A 477 24.68 9.30 -4.01
N THR A 478 25.00 9.00 -2.74
CA THR A 478 24.65 7.71 -2.13
C THR A 478 23.14 7.55 -1.99
N MET A 479 22.41 8.58 -1.55
CA MET A 479 20.95 8.52 -1.46
C MET A 479 20.31 8.13 -2.79
N MET A 480 20.73 8.77 -3.88
CA MET A 480 20.23 8.50 -5.21
C MET A 480 20.63 7.11 -5.72
N ALA A 481 21.87 6.69 -5.49
CA ALA A 481 22.36 5.38 -5.91
C ALA A 481 21.58 4.25 -5.22
N ILE A 482 21.37 4.37 -3.91
CA ILE A 482 20.61 3.38 -3.14
C ILE A 482 19.11 3.42 -3.49
N THR A 483 18.53 4.60 -3.66
CA THR A 483 17.12 4.74 -4.10
C THR A 483 16.89 4.12 -5.47
N LEU A 484 17.81 4.35 -6.42
CA LEU A 484 17.78 3.74 -7.75
C LEU A 484 17.87 2.20 -7.66
N LEU A 485 18.81 1.69 -6.85
CA LEU A 485 18.96 0.25 -6.64
C LEU A 485 17.70 -0.39 -6.05
N ILE A 486 17.12 0.22 -5.01
CA ILE A 486 15.89 -0.25 -4.37
C ILE A 486 14.73 -0.26 -5.37
N GLY A 487 14.59 0.82 -6.15
CA GLY A 487 13.57 0.92 -7.19
C GLY A 487 13.74 -0.15 -8.27
N LEU A 488 14.97 -0.32 -8.78
CA LEU A 488 15.28 -1.33 -9.79
C LEU A 488 15.01 -2.74 -9.27
N PHE A 489 15.44 -3.04 -8.04
CA PHE A 489 15.18 -4.33 -7.41
C PHE A 489 13.67 -4.61 -7.27
N ALA A 490 12.89 -3.63 -6.81
CA ALA A 490 11.43 -3.76 -6.71
C ALA A 490 10.79 -4.07 -8.07
N VAL A 491 11.17 -3.32 -9.11
CA VAL A 491 10.65 -3.51 -10.47
C VAL A 491 11.01 -4.88 -11.03
N VAL A 492 12.28 -5.28 -10.94
CA VAL A 492 12.76 -6.57 -11.46
C VAL A 492 12.12 -7.73 -10.71
N ALA A 493 12.10 -7.69 -9.37
CA ALA A 493 11.50 -8.75 -8.57
C ALA A 493 10.00 -8.89 -8.83
N ASN A 494 9.26 -7.77 -8.87
CA ASN A 494 7.82 -7.80 -9.20
C ASN A 494 7.58 -8.28 -10.64
N GLY A 495 8.43 -7.91 -11.60
CA GLY A 495 8.37 -8.37 -12.98
C GLY A 495 8.57 -9.89 -13.12
N ILE A 496 9.53 -10.46 -12.38
CA ILE A 496 9.75 -11.91 -12.31
C ILE A 496 8.52 -12.61 -11.73
N LEU A 497 7.98 -12.11 -10.61
CA LEU A 497 6.79 -12.69 -9.98
C LEU A 497 5.56 -12.59 -10.88
N LEU A 498 5.41 -11.50 -11.65
CA LEU A 498 4.35 -11.36 -12.65
C LEU A 498 4.51 -12.35 -13.81
N ALA A 499 5.75 -12.59 -14.28
CA ALA A 499 6.00 -13.59 -15.31
C ALA A 499 5.64 -15.01 -14.84
N ILE A 500 5.95 -15.33 -13.59
CA ILE A 500 5.55 -16.60 -12.95
C ILE A 500 4.02 -16.70 -12.85
N ASP A 501 3.38 -15.64 -12.36
CA ASP A 501 1.93 -15.58 -12.20
C ASP A 501 1.18 -15.79 -13.52
N ASN A 502 1.60 -15.09 -14.57
CA ASN A 502 1.02 -15.23 -15.89
C ASN A 502 1.11 -16.68 -16.37
N ARG A 503 2.29 -17.32 -16.29
CA ARG A 503 2.48 -18.71 -16.74
C ARG A 503 1.55 -19.72 -16.04
N LEU A 504 1.12 -19.44 -14.82
CA LEU A 504 0.19 -20.30 -14.08
C LEU A 504 -1.26 -20.07 -14.46
N HIS A 505 -1.66 -18.86 -14.84
CA HIS A 505 -3.03 -18.54 -15.28
C HIS A 505 -3.31 -18.97 -16.72
N TRP A 506 -2.27 -19.19 -17.54
CA TRP A 506 -2.42 -19.74 -18.90
C TRP A 506 -2.68 -21.26 -18.93
N ARG A 507 -2.50 -21.96 -17.81
CA ARG A 507 -2.77 -23.40 -17.64
C ARG A 507 -4.07 -23.59 -16.87
#